data_AF-A0A7W1VYU6-F1
#
_entry.id   AF-A0A7W1VYU6-F1
#
_cell.length_a   1.000
_cell.length_b   1.000
_cell.length_c   1.000
_cell.angle_alpha   90.00
_cell.angle_beta   90.00
_cell.angle_gamma   90.00
#
_symmetry.space_group_name_H-M   'P 1'
#
loop_
_entity.id
_entity.type
_entity.pdbx_description
1 polymer ?
#
loop_
_entity_poly.entity_id
_entity_poly.type
_entity_poly.pdbx_seq_one_letter_code
_entity_poly.pdbx_strand_id
1 'polypeptide(L)'
;VLEKVLKDKFEAEYEAGADSILQHVYRDPLPNRYLAAFTHFLSANRGHYMIENIIEDGLNDFFSIHVSRYKECRKNPIHFTGAIAWHFRDVVTNLCLDYGLQPGTILKNPMEGLVKYHRQ
;
A
#
# COMPACT_ATOMS: atom_id res chain seq x y z
N VAL A 1 13.33 1.34 -13.80
CA VAL A 1 13.40 -0.04 -14.33
C VAL A 1 13.93 -0.92 -13.20
N LEU A 2 13.25 -2.02 -12.88
CA LEU A 2 13.70 -2.94 -11.81
C LEU A 2 15.09 -3.50 -12.12
N GLU A 3 15.91 -3.66 -11.10
CA GLU A 3 17.17 -4.41 -11.24
C GLU A 3 16.90 -5.83 -11.73
N LYS A 4 17.86 -6.38 -12.50
CA LYS A 4 17.73 -7.69 -13.14
C LYS A 4 17.32 -8.78 -12.14
N VAL A 5 17.91 -8.78 -10.94
CA VAL A 5 17.60 -9.77 -9.90
C VAL A 5 16.13 -9.70 -9.44
N LEU A 6 15.59 -8.50 -9.25
CA LEU A 6 14.18 -8.32 -8.87
C LEU A 6 13.25 -8.69 -10.02
N LYS A 7 13.62 -8.34 -11.25
CA LYS A 7 12.86 -8.70 -12.45
C LYS A 7 12.79 -10.22 -12.61
N ASP A 8 13.91 -10.92 -12.55
CA ASP A 8 13.99 -12.37 -12.71
C ASP A 8 13.18 -13.08 -11.61
N LYS A 9 13.24 -12.59 -10.35
CA LYS A 9 12.41 -13.09 -9.25
C LYS A 9 10.92 -12.89 -9.50
N PHE A 10 10.52 -11.72 -9.96
CA PHE A 10 9.13 -11.39 -10.24
C PHE A 10 8.56 -12.26 -11.35
N GLU A 11 9.30 -12.42 -12.46
CA GLU A 11 8.90 -13.27 -13.58
C GLU A 11 8.79 -14.74 -13.16
N ALA A 12 9.68 -15.22 -12.28
CA ALA A 12 9.62 -16.58 -11.75
C ALA A 12 8.43 -16.81 -10.79
N GLU A 13 8.08 -15.83 -9.96
CA GLU A 13 7.00 -15.98 -8.97
C GLU A 13 5.60 -15.92 -9.59
N TYR A 14 5.42 -15.11 -10.63
CA TYR A 14 4.10 -14.88 -11.24
C TYR A 14 3.95 -15.51 -12.63
N GLU A 15 4.98 -16.20 -13.14
CA GLU A 15 5.05 -16.70 -14.53
C GLU A 15 4.66 -15.62 -15.56
N ALA A 16 4.90 -14.35 -15.21
CA ALA A 16 4.29 -13.19 -15.84
C ALA A 16 5.29 -12.53 -16.79
N GLY A 17 5.22 -12.89 -18.07
CA GLY A 17 5.81 -12.09 -19.14
C GLY A 17 5.03 -10.78 -19.35
N ALA A 18 5.67 -9.77 -19.97
CA ALA A 18 5.04 -8.48 -20.25
C ALA A 18 3.71 -8.62 -21.00
N ASP A 19 3.62 -9.53 -21.98
CA ASP A 19 2.40 -9.79 -22.75
C ASP A 19 1.27 -10.37 -21.87
N SER A 20 1.62 -11.26 -20.94
CA SER A 20 0.66 -11.84 -20.00
C SER A 20 0.09 -10.78 -19.07
N ILE A 21 0.93 -9.88 -18.55
CA ILE A 21 0.48 -8.76 -17.71
C ILE A 21 -0.46 -7.86 -18.51
N LEU A 22 -0.11 -7.50 -19.75
CA LEU A 22 -0.96 -6.67 -20.61
C LEU A 22 -2.31 -7.34 -20.88
N GLN A 23 -2.34 -8.65 -21.11
CA GLN A 23 -3.59 -9.39 -21.26
C GLN A 23 -4.45 -9.31 -19.99
N HIS A 24 -3.89 -9.62 -18.82
CA HIS A 24 -4.63 -9.60 -17.56
C HIS A 24 -5.13 -8.19 -17.18
N VAL A 25 -4.38 -7.14 -17.54
CA VAL A 25 -4.74 -5.76 -17.22
C VAL A 25 -5.80 -5.21 -18.18
N TYR A 26 -5.73 -5.53 -19.47
CA TYR A 26 -6.57 -4.88 -20.48
C TYR A 26 -7.71 -5.75 -21.02
N ARG A 27 -7.64 -7.08 -20.88
CA ARG A 27 -8.59 -8.01 -21.51
C ARG A 27 -9.36 -8.87 -20.52
N ASP A 28 -8.79 -9.18 -19.37
CA ASP A 28 -9.41 -10.05 -18.39
C ASP A 28 -10.23 -9.29 -17.33
N PRO A 29 -11.20 -9.94 -16.67
CA PRO A 29 -11.99 -9.30 -15.62
C PRO A 29 -11.16 -9.06 -14.34
N LEU A 30 -11.57 -8.03 -13.58
CA LEU A 30 -10.96 -7.66 -12.29
C LEU A 30 -9.45 -7.32 -12.35
N PRO A 31 -9.00 -6.47 -13.29
CA PRO A 31 -7.58 -6.13 -13.44
C PRO A 31 -6.98 -5.46 -12.19
N ASN A 32 -7.80 -4.70 -11.45
CA ASN A 32 -7.41 -4.11 -10.18
C ASN A 32 -7.03 -5.15 -9.12
N ARG A 33 -7.75 -6.28 -9.06
CA ARG A 33 -7.44 -7.39 -8.13
C ARG A 33 -6.17 -8.12 -8.55
N TYR A 34 -5.96 -8.30 -9.85
CA TYR A 34 -4.73 -8.87 -10.39
C TYR A 34 -3.51 -8.03 -9.99
N LEU A 35 -3.54 -6.72 -10.24
CA LEU A 35 -2.44 -5.82 -9.85
C LEU A 35 -2.22 -5.76 -8.34
N ALA A 36 -3.29 -5.78 -7.55
CA ALA A 36 -3.19 -5.80 -6.09
C ALA A 36 -2.50 -7.06 -5.54
N ALA A 37 -2.52 -8.18 -6.27
CA ALA A 37 -1.82 -9.40 -5.85
C ALA A 37 -0.29 -9.21 -5.82
N PHE A 38 0.26 -8.32 -6.65
CA PHE A 38 1.69 -8.01 -6.68
C PHE A 38 2.19 -7.29 -5.43
N THR A 39 1.29 -6.81 -4.58
CA THR A 39 1.71 -6.23 -3.29
C THR A 39 2.36 -7.27 -2.37
N HIS A 40 2.06 -8.57 -2.56
CA HIS A 40 2.78 -9.64 -1.85
C HIS A 40 4.27 -9.65 -2.19
N PHE A 41 4.63 -9.44 -3.46
CA PHE A 41 6.02 -9.32 -3.89
C PHE A 41 6.74 -8.14 -3.23
N LEU A 42 6.07 -6.99 -3.15
CA LEU A 42 6.62 -5.80 -2.48
C LEU A 42 6.89 -6.11 -1.00
N SER A 43 5.95 -6.77 -0.33
CA SER A 43 6.13 -7.17 1.08
C SER A 43 7.25 -8.21 1.26
N ALA A 44 7.41 -9.15 0.33
CA ALA A 44 8.42 -10.20 0.42
C ALA A 44 9.85 -9.70 0.15
N ASN A 45 9.99 -8.58 -0.58
CA ASN A 45 11.28 -8.01 -0.98
C ASN A 45 11.59 -6.66 -0.31
N ARG A 46 10.95 -6.38 0.85
CA ARG A 46 11.31 -5.24 1.73
C ARG A 46 12.80 -5.26 2.07
N GLY A 47 13.37 -4.08 2.31
CA GLY A 47 14.80 -3.85 2.53
C GLY A 47 15.59 -3.58 1.24
N HIS A 48 15.06 -3.92 0.06
CA HIS A 48 15.65 -3.51 -1.20
C HIS A 48 15.23 -2.07 -1.54
N TYR A 49 16.19 -1.18 -1.81
CA TYR A 49 15.92 0.26 -2.01
C TYR A 49 14.84 0.54 -3.07
N MET A 50 14.86 -0.13 -4.23
CA MET A 50 13.82 0.04 -5.24
C MET A 50 12.41 -0.34 -4.75
N ILE A 51 12.29 -1.37 -3.90
CA ILE A 51 11.00 -1.82 -3.36
C ILE A 51 10.50 -0.81 -2.32
N GLU A 52 11.38 -0.35 -1.44
CA GLU A 52 11.07 0.70 -0.47
C GLU A 52 10.61 1.98 -1.19
N ASN A 53 11.34 2.43 -2.22
CA ASN A 53 10.96 3.60 -3.01
C ASN A 53 9.57 3.44 -3.66
N ILE A 54 9.25 2.29 -4.25
CA ILE A 54 7.92 2.05 -4.85
C ILE A 54 6.80 2.18 -3.79
N ILE A 55 7.03 1.64 -2.59
CA ILE A 55 6.04 1.68 -1.50
C ILE A 55 5.90 3.12 -0.99
N GLU A 56 7.02 3.80 -0.73
CA GLU A 56 7.06 5.18 -0.25
C GLU A 56 6.42 6.14 -1.25
N ASP A 57 6.81 6.10 -2.52
CA ASP A 57 6.26 6.95 -3.58
C ASP A 57 4.75 6.74 -3.74
N GLY A 58 4.31 5.48 -3.81
CA GLY A 58 2.88 5.17 -3.98
C GLY A 58 2.01 5.62 -2.80
N LEU A 59 2.51 5.48 -1.56
CA LEU A 59 1.80 5.99 -0.39
C LEU A 59 1.90 7.50 -0.27
N ASN A 60 3.03 8.11 -0.62
CA ASN A 60 3.21 9.55 -0.65
C ASN A 60 2.25 10.23 -1.64
N ASP A 61 2.05 9.63 -2.81
CA ASP A 61 1.03 10.07 -3.78
C ASP A 61 -0.37 10.04 -3.16
N PHE A 62 -0.71 9.00 -2.40
CA PHE A 62 -1.99 8.96 -1.68
C PHE A 62 -2.12 10.11 -0.67
N PHE A 63 -1.07 10.39 0.11
CA PHE A 63 -1.07 11.48 1.09
C PHE A 63 -1.19 12.86 0.43
N SER A 64 -0.45 13.12 -0.65
CA SER A 64 -0.44 14.40 -1.34
C SER A 64 -1.75 14.65 -2.09
N ILE A 65 -2.28 13.63 -2.78
CA ILE A 65 -3.47 13.75 -3.63
C ILE A 65 -4.75 13.74 -2.80
N HIS A 66 -4.83 12.90 -1.77
CA HIS A 66 -6.07 12.66 -1.03
C HIS A 66 -6.04 13.24 0.39
N VAL A 67 -5.11 12.81 1.25
CA VAL A 67 -5.13 13.16 2.68
C VAL A 67 -4.97 14.66 2.88
N SER A 68 -4.01 15.27 2.16
CA SER A 68 -3.67 16.69 2.29
C SER A 68 -4.77 17.65 1.82
N ARG A 69 -5.80 17.15 1.12
CA ARG A 69 -6.94 17.96 0.66
C ARG A 69 -7.95 18.27 1.77
N TYR A 70 -7.98 17.46 2.83
CA TYR A 70 -8.87 17.67 3.97
C TYR A 70 -8.21 18.60 4.98
N LYS A 71 -8.81 19.76 5.28
CA LYS A 71 -8.23 20.72 6.24
C LYS A 71 -8.20 20.16 7.66
N GLU A 72 -9.10 19.24 7.95
CA GLU A 72 -9.29 18.55 9.21
C GLU A 72 -8.15 17.59 9.53
N CYS A 73 -7.32 17.22 8.54
CA CYS A 73 -6.21 16.30 8.75
C CYS A 73 -5.17 16.80 9.75
N ARG A 74 -5.08 18.12 9.93
CA ARG A 74 -4.20 18.77 10.92
C ARG A 74 -4.82 18.93 12.30
N LYS A 75 -6.14 18.71 12.43
CA LYS A 75 -6.88 18.89 13.68
C LYS A 75 -7.18 17.58 14.40
N ASN A 76 -7.19 16.47 13.66
CA ASN A 76 -7.57 15.17 14.18
C ASN A 76 -6.51 14.11 13.80
N PRO A 77 -6.33 13.06 14.62
CA PRO A 77 -5.51 11.93 14.25
C PRO A 77 -6.03 11.24 12.98
N ILE A 78 -5.11 10.81 12.12
CA ILE A 78 -5.44 10.08 10.90
C ILE A 78 -5.42 8.59 11.18
N HIS A 79 -6.58 7.95 11.02
CA HIS A 79 -6.76 6.53 11.20
C HIS A 79 -6.79 5.82 9.84
N PHE A 80 -6.22 4.62 9.76
CA PHE A 80 -6.25 3.79 8.57
C PHE A 80 -6.83 2.41 8.86
N THR A 81 -7.40 1.79 7.84
CA THR A 81 -7.82 0.39 7.88
C THR A 81 -7.50 -0.32 6.57
N GLY A 82 -7.29 -1.64 6.63
CA GLY A 82 -7.09 -2.50 5.47
C GLY A 82 -5.69 -3.09 5.39
N ALA A 83 -5.55 -4.11 4.54
CA ALA A 83 -4.32 -4.90 4.44
C ALA A 83 -3.09 -4.06 4.10
N ILE A 84 -3.17 -3.20 3.08
CA ILE A 84 -2.03 -2.39 2.62
C ILE A 84 -1.53 -1.46 3.72
N ALA A 85 -2.44 -0.67 4.31
CA ALA A 85 -2.09 0.23 5.41
C ALA A 85 -1.52 -0.53 6.62
N TRP A 86 -2.03 -1.72 6.92
CA TRP A 86 -1.51 -2.55 8.01
C TRP A 86 -0.11 -3.13 7.73
N HIS A 87 0.10 -3.64 6.52
CA HIS A 87 1.36 -4.26 6.11
C HIS A 87 2.49 -3.22 6.00
N PHE A 88 2.19 -2.00 5.55
CA PHE A 88 3.16 -0.90 5.41
C PHE A 88 2.92 0.24 6.42
N ARG A 89 2.46 -0.12 7.62
CA ARG A 89 2.09 0.83 8.68
C ARG A 89 3.25 1.69 9.14
N ASP A 90 4.47 1.18 9.04
CA ASP A 90 5.71 1.90 9.30
C ASP A 90 5.86 3.09 8.35
N VAL A 91 5.69 2.85 7.04
CA VAL A 91 5.76 3.89 6.01
C VAL A 91 4.62 4.88 6.16
N VAL A 92 3.39 4.40 6.40
CA VAL A 92 2.22 5.26 6.63
C VAL A 92 2.44 6.17 7.86
N THR A 93 3.00 5.62 8.94
CA THR A 93 3.28 6.39 10.16
C THR A 93 4.35 7.45 9.90
N ASN A 94 5.43 7.10 9.19
CA ASN A 94 6.48 8.05 8.82
C ASN A 94 5.92 9.18 7.95
N LEU A 95 5.12 8.86 6.92
CA LEU A 95 4.48 9.86 6.07
C LEU A 95 3.52 10.76 6.86
N CYS A 96 2.79 10.25 7.86
CA CYS A 96 2.02 11.11 8.75
C CYS A 96 2.93 12.15 9.43
N LEU A 97 4.07 11.72 9.98
CA LEU A 97 5.01 12.61 10.66
C LEU A 97 5.64 13.63 9.71
N ASP A 98 6.05 13.20 8.51
CA ASP A 98 6.67 14.06 7.49
C ASP A 98 5.71 15.17 7.00
N TYR A 99 4.42 14.86 6.92
CA TYR A 99 3.37 15.83 6.58
C TYR A 99 2.91 16.69 7.77
N GLY A 100 3.47 16.47 8.97
CA GLY A 100 3.06 17.14 10.20
C GLY A 100 1.65 16.77 10.65
N LEU A 101 1.21 15.55 10.34
CA LEU A 101 -0.08 14.98 10.72
C LEU A 101 0.09 14.07 11.93
N GLN A 102 -0.96 13.98 12.76
CA GLN A 102 -0.95 13.08 13.90
C GLN A 102 -1.34 11.66 13.46
N PRO A 103 -0.46 10.64 13.61
CA PRO A 103 -0.84 9.26 13.32
C PRO A 103 -1.83 8.75 14.36
N GLY A 104 -2.89 8.10 13.90
CA GLY A 104 -3.87 7.40 14.72
C GLY A 104 -3.72 5.88 14.62
N THR A 105 -4.78 5.17 15.01
CA THR A 105 -4.88 3.72 14.87
C THR A 105 -4.86 3.28 13.41
N ILE A 106 -4.02 2.29 13.11
CA ILE A 106 -4.02 1.56 11.85
C ILE A 106 -4.51 0.14 12.14
N LEU A 107 -5.58 -0.33 11.50
CA LEU A 107 -6.17 -1.65 11.71
C LEU A 107 -6.12 -2.52 10.46
N LYS A 108 -5.94 -3.83 10.62
CA LYS A 108 -6.03 -4.76 9.47
C LYS A 108 -7.47 -4.92 8.99
N ASN A 109 -8.41 -5.09 9.92
CA ASN A 109 -9.82 -5.26 9.65
C ASN A 109 -10.63 -4.29 10.53
N PRO A 110 -11.57 -3.50 9.97
CA PRO A 110 -12.36 -2.55 10.74
C PRO A 110 -13.26 -3.20 11.80
N MET A 111 -13.62 -4.49 11.63
CA MET A 111 -14.49 -5.22 12.56
C MET A 111 -13.96 -5.22 13.99
N GLU A 112 -12.64 -5.29 14.18
CA GLU A 112 -12.02 -5.26 15.51
C GLU A 112 -12.35 -3.95 16.26
N GLY A 113 -12.32 -2.82 15.54
CA GLY A 113 -12.68 -1.52 16.09
C GLY A 113 -14.16 -1.40 16.41
N LEU A 114 -15.02 -1.92 15.54
CA LEU A 114 -16.48 -1.89 15.72
C LEU A 114 -16.92 -2.74 16.92
N VAL A 115 -16.38 -3.95 17.07
CA VAL A 115 -16.68 -4.81 18.21
C VAL A 115 -16.27 -4.15 19.52
N LYS A 116 -15.10 -3.48 19.56
CA LYS A 116 -14.65 -2.76 20.75
C LYS A 116 -15.59 -1.60 21.10
N TYR A 117 -16.04 -0.84 20.11
CA TYR A 117 -16.92 0.31 20.31
C TYR A 117 -18.29 -0.09 20.88
N HIS A 118 -18.91 -1.16 20.37
CA HIS A 118 -20.23 -1.61 20.80
C HIS A 118 -20.24 -2.49 22.06
N ARG A 119 -19.07 -2.86 22.59
CA ARG A 119 -18.93 -3.57 23.87
C ARG A 119 -18.74 -2.63 25.06
N GLN A 120 -18.60 -1.33 24.81
CA GLN A 120 -18.59 -0.28 25.84
C GLN A 120 -20.01 0.22 26.07
#